data_AF-A0A136JS57-F1
#
_entry.id   AF-A0A136JS57-F1
#
_cell.length_a   1.000
_cell.length_b   1.000
_cell.length_c   1.000
_cell.angle_alpha   90.00
_cell.angle_beta   90.00
_cell.angle_gamma   90.00
#
_symmetry.space_group_name_H-M   'P 1'
#
loop_
_entity.id
_entity.type
_entity.pdbx_description
1 polymer ?
#
loop_
_entity_poly.entity_id
_entity_poly.type
_entity_poly.pdbx_seq_one_letter_code
_entity_poly.pdbx_strand_id
1 'polypeptide(L)'
;MWFLIRKSRRRKVINPSYKKYKEHTRNLILAKLEYWAPICGVNYKRVAIRDTKRCWGSCSSLGNLNFSYKLLFLPNCLADYIIVHELCHLKEMNHSPKFWLEVEKIMPDYKNLVVELRKLEKNHTNQR
;
A
#
# COMPACT_ATOMS: atom_id res chain seq x y z
N MET A 1 39.48 -20.90 -24.87
CA MET A 1 38.68 -19.68 -25.14
C MET A 1 37.25 -19.91 -24.63
N TRP A 2 36.97 -19.57 -23.37
CA TRP A 2 35.64 -19.75 -22.76
C TRP A 2 34.70 -18.64 -23.22
N PHE A 3 33.69 -18.98 -24.03
CA PHE A 3 32.62 -18.04 -24.41
C PHE A 3 31.71 -17.78 -23.20
N LEU A 4 31.73 -16.55 -22.68
CA LEU A 4 30.74 -16.04 -21.73
C LEU A 4 29.38 -15.95 -22.41
N ILE A 5 28.52 -16.95 -22.21
CA ILE A 5 27.09 -16.83 -22.52
C ILE A 5 26.49 -15.78 -21.58
N ARG A 6 26.38 -14.55 -22.07
CA ARG A 6 25.67 -13.46 -21.43
C ARG A 6 24.20 -13.87 -21.32
N LYS A 7 23.79 -14.45 -20.17
CA LYS A 7 22.39 -14.77 -19.85
C LYS A 7 21.53 -13.57 -20.21
N SER A 8 20.71 -13.67 -21.26
CA SER A 8 19.82 -12.59 -21.66
C SER A 8 18.86 -12.33 -20.50
N ARG A 9 18.81 -11.10 -19.99
CA ARG A 9 17.80 -10.71 -18.99
C ARG A 9 16.44 -10.87 -19.65
N ARG A 10 15.67 -11.90 -19.30
CA ARG A 10 14.28 -12.07 -19.75
C ARG A 10 13.53 -10.75 -19.47
N ARG A 11 12.96 -10.13 -20.52
CA ARG A 11 12.11 -8.94 -20.36
C ARG A 11 10.93 -9.31 -19.46
N LYS A 12 10.72 -8.54 -18.39
CA LYS A 12 9.60 -8.77 -17.48
C LYS A 12 8.30 -8.38 -18.19
N VAL A 13 7.40 -9.34 -18.39
CA VAL A 13 6.07 -9.07 -18.93
C VAL A 13 5.33 -8.17 -17.93
N ILE A 14 4.94 -6.98 -18.39
CA ILE A 14 4.20 -6.03 -17.56
C ILE A 14 2.74 -6.47 -17.56
N ASN A 15 2.17 -6.62 -16.36
CA ASN A 15 0.75 -6.93 -16.18
C ASN A 15 -0.12 -5.84 -16.86
N PRO A 16 -0.97 -6.18 -17.84
CA PRO A 16 -1.81 -5.21 -18.56
C PRO A 16 -2.72 -4.38 -17.63
N SER A 17 -3.29 -5.02 -16.60
CA SER A 17 -4.15 -4.32 -15.62
C SER A 17 -3.36 -3.29 -14.82
N TYR A 18 -2.14 -3.64 -14.38
CA TYR A 18 -1.27 -2.67 -13.72
C TYR A 18 -0.95 -1.49 -14.65
N LYS A 19 -0.57 -1.75 -15.92
CA LYS A 19 -0.30 -0.69 -16.88
C LYS A 19 -1.50 0.24 -17.07
N LYS A 20 -2.72 -0.31 -17.13
CA LYS A 20 -3.97 0.44 -17.33
C LYS A 20 -4.34 1.31 -16.13
N TYR A 21 -4.21 0.77 -14.92
CA TYR A 21 -4.78 1.39 -13.72
C TYR A 21 -3.78 2.12 -12.83
N LYS A 22 -2.48 2.00 -13.09
CA LYS A 22 -1.42 2.62 -12.25
C LYS A 22 -1.62 4.12 -12.02
N GLU A 23 -1.89 4.89 -13.08
CA GLU A 23 -2.04 6.35 -12.97
C GLU A 23 -3.33 6.74 -12.24
N HIS A 24 -4.45 6.09 -12.54
CA HIS A 24 -5.70 6.27 -11.80
C HIS A 24 -5.52 5.99 -10.30
N THR A 25 -4.83 4.89 -9.97
CA THR A 25 -4.53 4.54 -8.58
C THR A 25 -3.61 5.58 -7.93
N ARG A 26 -2.60 6.07 -8.66
CA ARG A 26 -1.72 7.12 -8.16
C ARG A 26 -2.51 8.36 -7.78
N ASN A 27 -3.40 8.84 -8.67
CA ASN A 27 -4.18 10.05 -8.41
C ASN A 27 -5.09 9.87 -7.20
N LEU A 28 -5.77 8.72 -7.08
CA LEU A 28 -6.58 8.40 -5.90
C LEU A 28 -5.76 8.40 -4.61
N ILE A 29 -4.58 7.78 -4.63
CA ILE A 29 -3.72 7.68 -3.44
C ILE A 29 -3.14 9.06 -3.08
N LEU A 30 -2.72 9.85 -4.05
CA LEU A 30 -2.20 11.21 -3.79
C LEU A 30 -3.28 12.10 -3.18
N ALA A 31 -4.51 12.08 -3.72
CA ALA A 31 -5.62 12.83 -3.14
C ALA A 31 -5.93 12.41 -1.69
N LYS A 32 -5.90 11.10 -1.40
CA LYS A 32 -6.09 10.60 -0.03
C LYS A 32 -4.92 10.95 0.89
N LEU A 33 -3.68 10.93 0.39
CA LEU A 33 -2.50 11.33 1.16
C LEU A 33 -2.52 12.83 1.49
N GLU A 34 -2.93 13.69 0.56
CA GLU A 34 -3.12 15.13 0.79
C GLU A 34 -4.13 15.40 1.91
N TYR A 35 -5.18 14.58 1.99
CA TYR A 35 -6.17 14.67 3.07
C TYR A 35 -5.66 14.12 4.41
N TRP A 36 -5.12 12.90 4.42
CA TRP A 36 -4.80 12.18 5.66
C TRP A 36 -3.46 12.54 6.29
N ALA A 37 -2.43 12.92 5.51
CA ALA A 37 -1.11 13.20 6.06
C ALA A 37 -1.10 14.39 7.05
N PRO A 38 -1.80 15.52 6.79
CA PRO A 38 -1.93 16.59 7.77
C PRO A 38 -2.66 16.16 9.04
N ILE A 39 -3.73 15.36 8.91
CA ILE A 39 -4.50 14.83 10.04
C ILE A 39 -3.64 13.89 10.89
N CYS A 40 -2.81 13.07 10.24
CA CYS A 40 -1.84 12.21 10.91
C CYS A 40 -0.65 13.01 11.49
N GLY A 41 -0.46 14.27 11.11
CA GLY A 41 0.66 15.10 11.55
C GLY A 41 2.02 14.61 11.07
N VAL A 42 2.12 14.13 9.83
CA VAL A 42 3.34 13.54 9.27
C VAL A 42 3.64 14.08 7.87
N ASN A 43 4.91 14.02 7.48
CA ASN A 43 5.36 14.26 6.11
C ASN A 43 5.95 12.96 5.54
N TYR A 44 5.67 12.68 4.27
CA TYR A 44 6.24 11.55 3.55
C TYR A 44 7.14 12.02 2.41
N LYS A 45 8.00 11.12 1.93
CA LYS A 45 8.90 11.39 0.80
C LYS A 45 8.26 10.91 -0.50
N ARG A 46 8.80 9.85 -1.09
CA ARG A 46 8.31 9.35 -2.39
C ARG A 46 7.15 8.40 -2.21
N VAL A 47 6.21 8.47 -3.15
CA VAL A 47 5.10 7.53 -3.27
C VAL A 47 5.26 6.71 -4.54
N ALA A 48 5.16 5.39 -4.44
CA ALA A 48 5.25 4.50 -5.58
C ALA A 48 4.07 3.53 -5.66
N ILE A 49 3.47 3.43 -6.86
CA ILE A 49 2.43 2.44 -7.16
C ILE A 49 3.08 1.19 -7.75
N ARG A 50 2.73 0.02 -7.23
CA ARG A 50 3.36 -1.28 -7.52
C ARG A 50 2.32 -2.33 -7.89
N ASP A 51 2.72 -3.31 -8.72
CA ASP A 51 1.99 -4.57 -8.89
C ASP A 51 2.48 -5.61 -7.88
N THR A 52 2.15 -5.40 -6.61
CA THR A 52 2.44 -6.35 -5.54
C THR A 52 1.26 -7.30 -5.32
N LYS A 53 1.58 -8.54 -4.97
CA LYS A 53 0.61 -9.56 -4.55
C LYS A 53 0.64 -9.82 -3.05
N ARG A 54 1.66 -9.33 -2.33
CA ARG A 54 1.95 -9.71 -0.95
C ARG A 54 1.39 -8.76 0.10
N CYS A 55 1.28 -7.48 -0.24
CA CYS A 55 0.82 -6.44 0.67
C CYS A 55 0.06 -5.36 -0.08
N TRP A 56 -0.77 -4.62 0.64
CA TRP A 56 -1.50 -3.46 0.12
C TRP A 56 -0.64 -2.20 0.13
N GLY A 57 0.17 -2.00 1.17
CA GLY A 57 1.10 -0.89 1.30
C GLY A 57 2.44 -1.32 1.91
N SER A 58 3.40 -0.40 1.94
CA SER A 58 4.55 -0.44 2.84
C SER A 58 5.20 0.93 3.01
N CYS A 59 5.71 1.19 4.21
CA CYS A 59 6.55 2.33 4.54
C CYS A 59 8.00 1.88 4.80
N SER A 60 8.97 2.61 4.23
CA SER A 60 10.40 2.44 4.56
C SER A 60 10.83 3.36 5.69
N SER A 61 11.88 3.01 6.44
CA SER A 61 12.50 3.88 7.45
C SER A 61 12.91 5.27 6.93
N LEU A 62 13.17 5.40 5.62
CA LEU A 62 13.48 6.66 4.97
C LEU A 62 12.26 7.54 4.67
N GLY A 63 11.05 7.10 4.98
CA GLY A 63 9.79 7.81 4.73
C GLY A 63 9.21 7.68 3.32
N ASN A 64 9.64 6.69 2.52
CA ASN A 64 9.00 6.37 1.24
C ASN A 64 7.82 5.41 1.44
N LEU A 65 6.71 5.70 0.77
CA LEU A 65 5.50 4.90 0.78
C LEU A 65 5.36 4.13 -0.54
N ASN A 66 4.98 2.86 -0.45
CA ASN A 66 4.60 2.05 -1.60
C ASN A 66 3.17 1.59 -1.42
N PHE A 67 2.41 1.54 -2.51
CA PHE A 67 1.05 1.04 -2.51
C PHE A 67 0.80 0.12 -3.70
N SER A 68 -0.06 -0.87 -3.51
CA SER A 68 -0.56 -1.72 -4.58
C SER A 68 -1.52 -0.94 -5.48
N TYR A 69 -1.44 -1.10 -6.81
CA TYR A 69 -2.45 -0.52 -7.71
C TYR A 69 -3.87 -1.08 -7.46
N LYS A 70 -3.95 -2.21 -6.77
CA LYS A 70 -5.24 -2.84 -6.46
C LYS A 70 -6.05 -2.07 -5.41
N LEU A 71 -5.45 -1.10 -4.71
CA LEU A 71 -6.18 -0.21 -3.80
C LEU A 71 -7.33 0.51 -4.53
N LEU A 72 -7.18 0.75 -5.84
CA LEU A 72 -8.22 1.33 -6.68
C LEU A 72 -9.54 0.54 -6.67
N PHE A 73 -9.49 -0.76 -6.37
CA PHE A 73 -10.66 -1.65 -6.40
C PHE A 73 -11.16 -2.00 -5.00
N LEU A 74 -10.55 -1.46 -3.95
CA LEU A 74 -11.06 -1.64 -2.60
C LEU A 74 -12.20 -0.65 -2.31
N PRO A 75 -13.15 -1.02 -1.43
CA PRO A 75 -14.03 -0.05 -0.81
C PRO A 75 -13.23 1.14 -0.25
N ASN A 76 -13.78 2.35 -0.40
CA ASN A 76 -13.06 3.59 -0.05
C ASN A 76 -12.55 3.58 1.39
N CYS A 77 -13.35 3.13 2.36
CA CYS A 77 -12.98 3.03 3.77
C CYS A 77 -11.74 2.15 4.01
N LEU A 78 -11.60 1.05 3.28
CA LEU A 78 -10.45 0.16 3.41
C LEU A 78 -9.20 0.73 2.73
N ALA A 79 -9.37 1.43 1.61
CA ALA A 79 -8.28 2.17 0.98
C ALA A 79 -7.77 3.28 1.91
N ASP A 80 -8.68 4.02 2.56
CA ASP A 80 -8.34 5.04 3.57
C ASP A 80 -7.61 4.42 4.75
N TYR A 81 -8.10 3.30 5.29
CA TYR A 81 -7.45 2.56 6.37
C TYR A 81 -6.01 2.16 6.02
N ILE A 82 -5.78 1.60 4.83
CA ILE A 82 -4.43 1.23 4.39
C ILE A 82 -3.52 2.46 4.29
N ILE A 83 -4.04 3.59 3.79
CA ILE A 83 -3.24 4.82 3.68
C ILE A 83 -2.89 5.37 5.05
N VAL A 84 -3.84 5.44 5.98
CA VAL A 84 -3.59 5.85 7.37
C VAL A 84 -2.60 4.90 8.05
N HIS A 85 -2.73 3.59 7.85
CA HIS A 85 -1.78 2.59 8.36
C HIS A 85 -0.35 2.87 7.92
N GLU A 86 -0.12 3.12 6.62
CA GLU A 86 1.21 3.42 6.11
C GLU A 86 1.72 4.80 6.56
N LEU A 87 0.84 5.79 6.77
CA LEU A 87 1.21 7.09 7.33
C LEU A 87 1.62 6.97 8.81
N CYS A 88 0.92 6.16 9.62
CA CYS A 88 1.28 5.90 11.01
C CYS A 88 2.66 5.24 11.13
N HIS A 89 3.09 4.47 10.12
CA HIS A 89 4.44 3.92 10.10
C HIS A 89 5.54 4.98 10.06
N LEU A 90 5.25 6.22 9.64
CA LEU A 90 6.22 7.32 9.70
C LEU A 90 6.53 7.77 11.14
N LYS A 91 5.67 7.40 12.11
CA LYS A 91 5.88 7.64 13.54
C LYS A 91 6.41 6.39 14.26
N GLU A 92 5.89 5.22 13.91
CA GLU A 92 6.25 3.96 14.54
C GLU A 92 6.38 2.84 13.49
N MET A 93 7.60 2.38 13.25
CA MET A 93 7.92 1.48 12.12
C MET A 93 7.52 0.01 12.35
N ASN A 94 7.09 -0.33 13.56
CA ASN A 94 6.60 -1.66 13.94
C ASN A 94 5.13 -1.59 14.36
N HIS A 95 4.45 -2.73 14.49
CA HIS A 95 3.06 -2.80 14.95
C HIS A 95 2.93 -2.88 16.49
N SER A 96 3.75 -2.10 17.22
CA SER A 96 3.67 -2.02 18.69
C SER A 96 2.37 -1.38 19.16
N PRO A 97 2.05 -1.44 20.47
CA PRO A 97 0.91 -0.71 21.02
C PRO A 97 0.90 0.78 20.67
N LYS A 98 2.08 1.43 20.60
CA LYS A 98 2.20 2.84 20.20
C LYS A 98 1.72 3.07 18.76
N PHE A 99 2.05 2.17 17.84
CA PHE A 99 1.55 2.24 16.46
C PHE A 99 0.03 2.17 16.42
N TRP A 100 -0.57 1.21 17.12
CA TRP A 100 -2.01 1.04 17.11
C TRP A 100 -2.74 2.21 17.78
N LEU A 101 -2.14 2.85 18.79
CA LEU A 101 -2.67 4.09 19.35
C LEU A 101 -2.66 5.22 18.32
N GLU A 102 -1.62 5.35 17.49
CA GLU A 102 -1.62 6.35 16.40
C GLU A 102 -2.70 6.07 15.36
N VAL A 103 -2.95 4.80 15.01
CA VAL A 103 -4.03 4.43 14.10
C VAL A 103 -5.40 4.75 14.71
N GLU A 104 -5.64 4.34 15.96
CA GLU A 104 -6.92 4.49 16.66
C GLU A 104 -7.30 5.97 16.87
N LYS A 105 -6.32 6.87 17.07
CA LYS A 105 -6.55 8.31 17.13
C LYS A 105 -7.18 8.87 15.86
N ILE A 106 -6.83 8.32 14.69
CA ILE A 106 -7.29 8.81 13.39
C ILE A 106 -8.52 8.04 12.92
N MET A 107 -8.56 6.73 13.16
CA MET A 107 -9.65 5.84 12.80
C MET A 107 -10.04 4.98 14.00
N PRO A 108 -10.95 5.48 14.87
CA PRO A 108 -11.37 4.75 16.06
C PRO A 108 -11.95 3.35 15.76
N ASP A 109 -12.57 3.19 14.58
CA ASP A 109 -13.17 1.94 14.12
C ASP A 109 -12.22 1.01 13.35
N TYR A 110 -10.89 1.23 13.42
CA TYR A 110 -9.92 0.49 12.61
C TYR A 110 -10.00 -1.03 12.81
N LYS A 111 -10.42 -1.49 14.00
CA LYS A 111 -10.54 -2.93 14.30
C LYS A 111 -11.57 -3.61 13.39
N ASN A 112 -12.68 -2.95 13.11
CA ASN A 112 -13.69 -3.47 12.17
C ASN A 112 -13.15 -3.45 10.73
N LEU A 113 -12.46 -2.38 10.33
CA LEU A 113 -11.81 -2.28 9.01
C LEU A 113 -10.76 -3.40 8.80
N VAL A 114 -9.99 -3.76 9.83
CA VAL A 114 -9.06 -4.89 9.80
C VAL A 114 -9.79 -6.21 9.57
N VAL A 115 -10.91 -6.43 10.25
CA VAL A 115 -11.73 -7.64 10.09
C VAL A 115 -12.28 -7.73 8.66
N GLU A 116 -12.82 -6.64 8.13
CA GLU A 116 -13.34 -6.56 6.77
C GLU A 116 -12.26 -6.80 5.72
N LEU A 117 -11.09 -6.15 5.86
CA LEU A 117 -9.97 -6.33 4.95
C LEU A 117 -9.53 -7.80 4.90
N ARG A 118 -9.42 -8.45 6.06
CA ARG A 118 -9.07 -9.89 6.15
C ARG A 118 -10.12 -10.79 5.50
N LYS A 119 -11.41 -10.46 5.61
CA LYS A 119 -12.49 -11.20 4.92
C LYS A 119 -12.34 -11.10 3.41
N LEU A 120 -12.08 -9.90 2.89
CA LEU A 120 -11.83 -9.68 1.46
C LEU A 120 -10.60 -10.46 0.96
N GLU A 121 -9.50 -10.44 1.72
CA GLU A 121 -8.29 -11.19 1.35
C GLU A 121 -8.53 -12.70 1.24
N LYS A 122 -9.30 -13.28 2.16
CA LYS A 122 -9.69 -14.71 2.10
C LYS A 122 -10.53 -15.02 0.88
N ASN A 123 -11.54 -14.19 0.59
CA ASN A 123 -12.41 -14.37 -0.58
C ASN A 123 -11.61 -14.32 -1.89
N HIS A 124 -10.63 -13.42 -2.00
CA HIS A 124 -9.75 -13.33 -3.17
C HIS A 124 -8.76 -14.50 -3.30
N THR A 125 -8.45 -15.19 -2.21
CA THR A 125 -7.54 -16.35 -2.22
C THR A 125 -8.27 -17.63 -2.61
N ASN A 126 -9.54 -17.78 -2.20
CA ASN A 126 -10.39 -18.92 -2.54
C ASN A 126 -10.94 -18.93 -3.98
N GLN A 127 -10.69 -17.88 -4.76
CA GLN A 127 -11.11 -17.75 -6.17
C GLN A 127 -9.96 -17.98 -7.17
N ARG A 128 -8.84 -18.59 -6.74
CA ARG A 128 -7.67 -18.89 -7.57
C ARG A 128 -7.36 -20.37 -7.64
#